data_AF-A0A0M9DYJ9-F1
#
_entry.id   AF-A0A0M9DYJ9-F1
#
_cell.length_a   1.000
_cell.length_b   1.000
_cell.length_c   1.000
_cell.angle_alpha   90.00
_cell.angle_beta   90.00
_cell.angle_gamma   90.00
#
_symmetry.space_group_name_H-M   'P 1'
#
loop_
_entity.id
_entity.type
_entity.pdbx_description
1 polymer ?
#
loop_
_entity_poly.entity_id
_entity_poly.type
_entity_poly.pdbx_seq_one_letter_code
_entity_poly.pdbx_strand_id
1 'polypeptide(L)'
;MIREYILNSSEIMLVFNALTKLGLEKNLKIQIPMMNDMTVFSFNLNPESVKIKHFIDINDYSKFYYSLSKQLKGREQKEIPDYHMVSSVLYQAGLLKPGGIDKLDSLIDSIRCSDILRGGDVYYIALDTNLLRDRFYSVYLSKIPFHQNLDFVLCDTVREELKNRHDKIKKQKFKDMRPIPYELLDTCFFNQNSLEDRLRYIGFLEYNEMRSKTSCEEIEAKAKKNGMLNDREIINAYSEFVDVGKKIIFISRDNEIVRMMTGEDNVIPIILEHKPSRRKNFSIQWEQFFDLLYTLGVLFGKLHIVTGKTKVADIYGVWKGKDVKEWETGRFKVCLQKPDSKMKEDFEDYQFIIKDMNKNLSILSQLLNSI
;
A
#
# COMPACT_ATOMS: atom_id res chain seq x y z
N MET A 1 29.22 11.32 5.26
CA MET A 1 28.01 12.11 5.00
C MET A 1 27.03 11.18 4.29
N ILE A 2 25.90 10.89 4.93
CA ILE A 2 24.78 10.15 4.35
C ILE A 2 24.20 11.02 3.23
N ARG A 3 23.86 10.44 2.07
CA ARG A 3 23.17 11.14 0.99
C ARG A 3 21.70 10.78 1.01
N GLU A 4 20.86 11.80 1.02
CA GLU A 4 19.40 11.67 1.12
C GLU A 4 18.73 12.19 -0.15
N TYR A 5 17.67 11.50 -0.54
CA TYR A 5 16.85 11.82 -1.72
C TYR A 5 15.37 11.65 -1.37
N ILE A 6 14.51 12.48 -1.94
CA ILE A 6 13.05 12.31 -1.90
C ILE A 6 12.62 11.99 -3.32
N LEU A 7 12.19 10.75 -3.54
CA LEU A 7 12.00 10.15 -4.86
C LEU A 7 10.56 9.65 -5.03
N ASN A 8 10.02 9.77 -6.23
CA ASN A 8 8.81 9.05 -6.64
C ASN A 8 9.15 7.60 -7.09
N SER A 9 8.14 6.82 -7.48
CA SER A 9 8.32 5.42 -7.90
C SER A 9 9.16 5.24 -9.17
N SER A 10 9.15 6.17 -10.13
CA SER A 10 10.01 6.06 -11.31
C SER A 10 11.46 6.45 -11.00
N GLU A 11 11.66 7.39 -10.07
CA GLU A 11 12.99 7.85 -9.66
C GLU A 11 13.72 6.84 -8.76
N ILE A 12 13.01 6.10 -7.89
CA ILE A 12 13.64 5.06 -7.05
C ILE A 12 14.25 3.93 -7.89
N MET A 13 13.77 3.69 -9.12
CA MET A 13 14.39 2.79 -10.10
C MET A 13 15.88 3.12 -10.30
N LEU A 14 16.27 4.40 -10.22
CA LEU A 14 17.66 4.82 -10.42
C LEU A 14 18.61 4.19 -9.40
N VAL A 15 18.13 3.95 -8.18
CA VAL A 15 18.91 3.23 -7.16
C VAL A 15 19.20 1.81 -7.65
N PHE A 16 18.18 1.09 -8.10
CA PHE A 16 18.31 -0.30 -8.55
C PHE A 16 19.09 -0.44 -9.87
N ASN A 17 18.98 0.55 -10.76
CA ASN A 17 19.82 0.64 -11.95
C ASN A 17 21.30 0.80 -11.59
N ALA A 18 21.61 1.65 -10.62
CA ALA A 18 22.98 1.81 -10.13
C ALA A 18 23.52 0.50 -9.51
N LEU A 19 22.72 -0.21 -8.72
CA LEU A 19 23.09 -1.53 -8.18
C LEU A 19 23.36 -2.55 -9.28
N THR A 20 22.53 -2.57 -10.33
CA THR A 20 22.71 -3.48 -11.47
C THR A 20 23.99 -3.18 -12.24
N LYS A 21 24.34 -1.90 -12.44
CA LYS A 21 25.60 -1.49 -13.08
C LYS A 21 26.85 -1.91 -12.29
N LEU A 22 26.72 -2.06 -10.97
CA LEU A 22 27.78 -2.56 -10.08
C LEU A 22 27.83 -4.10 -10.01
N GLY A 23 26.96 -4.83 -10.71
CA GLY A 23 26.91 -6.29 -10.60
C GLY A 23 26.28 -6.79 -9.29
N LEU A 24 25.52 -5.95 -8.59
CA LEU A 24 24.85 -6.24 -7.32
C LEU A 24 23.38 -6.66 -7.52
N GLU A 25 23.03 -7.20 -8.68
CA GLU A 25 21.65 -7.53 -9.05
C GLU A 25 21.10 -8.81 -8.40
N LYS A 26 21.92 -9.56 -7.64
CA LYS A 26 21.56 -10.87 -7.08
C LYS A 26 21.59 -10.88 -5.56
N ASN A 27 20.65 -11.63 -4.97
CA ASN A 27 20.58 -11.90 -3.53
C ASN A 27 20.47 -10.64 -2.66
N LEU A 28 19.87 -9.58 -3.20
CA LEU A 28 19.50 -8.41 -2.42
C LEU A 28 18.43 -8.82 -1.40
N LYS A 29 18.38 -8.14 -0.26
CA LYS A 29 17.43 -8.43 0.82
C LYS A 29 16.74 -7.16 1.27
N ILE A 30 15.45 -7.28 1.56
CA ILE A 30 14.70 -6.27 2.30
C ILE A 30 14.62 -6.70 3.76
N GLN A 31 15.18 -5.88 4.64
CA GLN A 31 15.16 -6.08 6.09
C GLN A 31 14.34 -5.00 6.79
N ILE A 32 13.70 -5.38 7.90
CA ILE A 32 12.91 -4.47 8.73
C ILE A 32 13.68 -4.18 10.04
N PRO A 33 14.27 -3.00 10.21
CA PRO A 33 14.93 -2.62 11.47
C PRO A 33 14.00 -2.65 12.68
N MET A 34 12.72 -2.31 12.52
CA MET A 34 11.72 -2.39 13.60
C MET A 34 11.59 -3.81 14.19
N MET A 35 11.88 -4.83 13.39
CA MET A 35 11.77 -6.25 13.72
C MET A 35 13.16 -6.89 13.87
N ASN A 36 14.13 -6.15 14.41
CA ASN A 36 15.51 -6.61 14.63
C ASN A 36 16.18 -7.09 13.32
N ASP A 37 16.11 -6.26 12.27
CA ASP A 37 16.67 -6.50 10.93
C ASP A 37 16.21 -7.81 10.27
N MET A 38 15.01 -8.29 10.65
CA MET A 38 14.39 -9.46 10.05
C MET A 38 14.26 -9.29 8.53
N THR A 39 14.69 -10.29 7.79
CA THR A 39 14.55 -10.31 6.32
C THR A 39 13.12 -10.69 5.95
N VAL A 40 12.43 -9.80 5.24
CA VAL A 40 11.07 -10.03 4.74
C VAL A 40 11.11 -10.87 3.49
N PHE A 41 12.03 -10.54 2.58
CA PHE A 41 12.29 -11.31 1.38
C PHE A 41 13.67 -11.00 0.83
N SER A 42 14.15 -11.91 -0.01
CA SER A 42 15.29 -11.69 -0.90
C SER A 42 14.80 -11.46 -2.32
N PHE A 43 15.59 -10.82 -3.17
CA PHE A 43 15.19 -10.56 -4.54
C PHE A 43 16.40 -10.44 -5.48
N ASN A 44 16.12 -10.69 -6.75
CA ASN A 44 17.05 -10.47 -7.86
C ASN A 44 16.45 -9.48 -8.84
N LEU A 45 17.27 -8.54 -9.34
CA LEU A 45 16.89 -7.60 -10.36
C LEU A 45 17.09 -8.22 -11.74
N ASN A 46 16.12 -8.04 -12.64
CA ASN A 46 16.28 -8.26 -14.07
C ASN A 46 15.77 -6.99 -14.79
N PRO A 47 16.20 -6.74 -16.04
CA PRO A 47 15.78 -5.54 -16.77
C PRO A 47 14.25 -5.36 -16.82
N GLU A 48 13.52 -6.44 -17.09
CA GLU A 48 12.06 -6.40 -17.27
C GLU A 48 11.27 -6.76 -16.00
N SER A 49 11.90 -7.32 -14.97
CA SER A 49 11.17 -7.82 -13.79
C SER A 49 12.04 -8.04 -12.57
N VAL A 50 11.42 -8.02 -11.40
CA VAL A 50 12.04 -8.36 -10.13
C VAL A 50 11.60 -9.76 -9.69
N LYS A 51 12.56 -10.61 -9.35
CA LYS A 51 12.30 -11.96 -8.84
C LYS A 51 12.43 -11.97 -7.33
N ILE A 52 11.30 -11.93 -6.62
CA ILE A 52 11.22 -12.08 -5.18
C ILE A 52 11.37 -13.56 -4.82
N LYS A 53 12.18 -13.82 -3.79
CA LYS A 53 12.47 -15.14 -3.24
C LYS A 53 12.35 -15.13 -1.72
N HIS A 54 11.86 -16.24 -1.18
CA HIS A 54 11.78 -16.45 0.27
C HIS A 54 11.03 -15.33 1.00
N PHE A 55 9.86 -14.95 0.50
CA PHE A 55 8.94 -14.12 1.28
C PHE A 55 8.65 -14.80 2.61
N ILE A 56 8.73 -14.02 3.69
CA ILE A 56 8.67 -14.49 5.07
C ILE A 56 7.37 -15.25 5.34
N ASP A 57 7.47 -16.37 6.06
CA ASP A 57 6.29 -17.12 6.48
C ASP A 57 5.81 -16.71 7.87
N ILE A 58 4.56 -17.10 8.14
CA ILE A 58 3.88 -16.81 9.40
C ILE A 58 4.65 -17.32 10.62
N ASN A 59 5.26 -18.51 10.55
CA ASN A 59 5.91 -19.11 11.71
C ASN A 59 7.18 -18.33 12.06
N ASP A 60 7.96 -17.96 11.05
CA ASP A 60 9.16 -17.16 11.24
C ASP A 60 8.82 -15.74 11.68
N TYR A 61 7.80 -15.11 11.09
CA TYR A 61 7.33 -13.78 11.52
C TYR A 61 6.83 -13.79 12.97
N SER A 62 5.99 -14.77 13.33
CA SER A 62 5.35 -14.87 14.64
C SER A 62 6.38 -14.99 15.77
N LYS A 63 7.52 -15.67 15.56
CA LYS A 63 8.59 -15.74 16.57
C LYS A 63 9.07 -14.36 16.99
N PHE A 64 9.34 -13.49 16.02
CA PHE A 64 9.77 -12.11 16.28
C PHE A 64 8.63 -11.26 16.81
N TYR A 65 7.45 -11.36 16.19
CA TYR A 65 6.26 -10.59 16.59
C TYR A 65 5.87 -10.84 18.06
N TYR A 66 5.82 -12.09 18.51
CA TYR A 66 5.48 -12.40 19.91
C TYR A 66 6.57 -11.96 20.89
N SER A 67 7.84 -12.05 20.50
CA SER A 67 8.94 -11.56 21.33
C SER A 67 8.89 -10.04 21.50
N LEU A 68 8.58 -9.32 20.42
CA LEU A 68 8.49 -7.85 20.42
C LEU A 68 7.22 -7.35 21.12
N SER A 69 6.06 -7.92 20.79
CA SER A 69 4.75 -7.49 21.33
C SER A 69 4.63 -7.69 22.83
N LYS A 70 5.23 -8.75 23.41
CA LYS A 70 5.27 -8.96 24.86
C LYS A 70 6.00 -7.86 25.63
N GLN A 71 6.92 -7.16 24.99
CA GLN A 71 7.69 -6.08 25.62
C GLN A 71 6.99 -4.73 25.52
N LEU A 72 6.10 -4.58 24.54
CA LEU A 72 5.28 -3.39 24.34
C LEU A 72 4.07 -3.40 25.27
N LYS A 73 3.67 -2.22 25.73
CA LYS A 73 2.53 -2.05 26.64
C LYS A 73 1.31 -1.50 25.90
N GLY A 74 0.12 -1.78 26.43
CA GLY A 74 -1.10 -1.05 26.09
C GLY A 74 -1.41 -0.98 24.60
N ARG A 75 -1.61 0.25 24.09
CA ARG A 75 -2.07 0.50 22.71
C ARG A 75 -0.91 0.47 21.72
N GLU A 76 0.33 0.60 22.19
CA GLU A 76 1.55 0.67 21.42
C GLU A 76 1.85 -0.67 20.71
N GLN A 77 1.32 -1.78 21.23
CA GLN A 77 1.35 -3.08 20.52
C GLN A 77 0.71 -3.00 19.14
N LYS A 78 -0.30 -2.14 18.95
CA LYS A 78 -0.98 -1.94 17.65
C LYS A 78 -0.11 -1.23 16.62
N GLU A 79 1.02 -0.64 17.01
CA GLU A 79 1.98 -0.07 16.07
C GLU A 79 2.87 -1.13 15.42
N ILE A 80 2.91 -2.36 15.94
CA ILE A 80 3.60 -3.47 15.30
C ILE A 80 2.64 -4.17 14.34
N PRO A 81 2.90 -4.15 13.02
CA PRO A 81 2.10 -4.89 12.06
C PRO A 81 2.06 -6.37 12.44
N ASP A 82 0.90 -6.99 12.37
CA ASP A 82 0.81 -8.46 12.46
C ASP A 82 1.15 -9.10 11.10
N TYR A 83 1.20 -10.43 11.06
CA TYR A 83 1.47 -11.13 9.81
C TYR A 83 0.36 -10.93 8.75
N HIS A 84 -0.90 -10.70 9.17
CA HIS A 84 -1.99 -10.46 8.23
C HIS A 84 -1.80 -9.16 7.46
N MET A 85 -1.33 -8.09 8.13
CA MET A 85 -0.98 -6.83 7.50
C MET A 85 0.20 -7.02 6.52
N VAL A 86 1.24 -7.75 6.93
CA VAL A 86 2.41 -8.04 6.07
C VAL A 86 2.02 -8.85 4.83
N SER A 87 1.20 -9.89 5.01
CA SER A 87 0.68 -10.68 3.89
C SER A 87 -0.27 -9.88 3.01
N SER A 88 -1.02 -8.92 3.58
CA SER A 88 -1.95 -8.07 2.83
C SER A 88 -1.21 -7.12 1.89
N VAL A 89 0.05 -6.79 2.16
CA VAL A 89 0.87 -5.99 1.23
C VAL A 89 1.02 -6.66 -0.14
N LEU A 90 1.04 -8.00 -0.19
CA LEU A 90 1.10 -8.72 -1.46
C LEU A 90 -0.15 -8.45 -2.33
N TYR A 91 -1.31 -8.22 -1.71
CA TYR A 91 -2.53 -7.82 -2.42
C TYR A 91 -2.50 -6.33 -2.76
N GLN A 92 -2.08 -5.47 -1.81
CA GLN A 92 -1.96 -4.01 -1.98
C GLN A 92 -0.97 -3.57 -3.06
N ALA A 93 -0.01 -4.43 -3.41
CA ALA A 93 0.93 -4.20 -4.50
C ALA A 93 0.56 -5.01 -5.77
N GLY A 94 -0.55 -5.75 -5.76
CA GLY A 94 -1.04 -6.51 -6.92
C GLY A 94 -0.28 -7.79 -7.25
N LEU A 95 0.49 -8.35 -6.31
CA LEU A 95 1.20 -9.63 -6.50
C LEU A 95 0.26 -10.82 -6.38
N LEU A 96 -0.80 -10.68 -5.60
CA LEU A 96 -1.83 -11.69 -5.39
C LEU A 96 -3.20 -11.11 -5.76
N LYS A 97 -4.05 -11.96 -6.32
CA LYS A 97 -5.47 -11.66 -6.51
C LYS A 97 -6.28 -12.21 -5.33
N PRO A 98 -7.25 -11.45 -4.80
CA PRO A 98 -8.13 -11.95 -3.74
C PRO A 98 -8.98 -13.12 -4.24
N GLY A 99 -9.38 -14.01 -3.33
CA GLY A 99 -10.41 -15.01 -3.62
C GLY A 99 -11.74 -14.32 -3.93
N GLY A 100 -12.53 -14.88 -4.85
CA GLY A 100 -13.78 -14.27 -5.31
C GLY A 100 -13.63 -13.34 -6.50
N ILE A 101 -12.40 -13.03 -6.93
CA ILE A 101 -12.14 -12.14 -8.06
C ILE A 101 -12.76 -12.64 -9.38
N ASP A 102 -12.76 -13.95 -9.62
CA ASP A 102 -13.32 -14.52 -10.86
C ASP A 102 -14.84 -14.29 -10.98
N LYS A 103 -15.54 -14.19 -9.84
CA LYS A 103 -16.97 -13.83 -9.80
C LYS A 103 -17.17 -12.38 -10.22
N LEU A 104 -16.30 -11.47 -9.77
CA LEU A 104 -16.32 -10.07 -10.19
C LEU A 104 -16.01 -9.95 -11.69
N ASP A 105 -14.98 -10.66 -12.17
CA ASP A 105 -14.58 -10.64 -13.58
C ASP A 105 -15.72 -11.12 -14.49
N SER A 106 -16.33 -12.25 -14.14
CA SER A 106 -17.47 -12.79 -14.89
C SER A 106 -18.66 -11.82 -14.92
N LEU A 107 -18.90 -11.12 -13.80
CA LEU A 107 -19.95 -10.11 -13.73
C LEU A 107 -19.62 -8.91 -14.63
N ILE A 108 -18.41 -8.36 -14.53
CA ILE A 108 -17.96 -7.23 -15.35
C ILE A 108 -18.01 -7.58 -16.85
N ASP A 109 -17.55 -8.77 -17.24
CA ASP A 109 -17.60 -9.21 -18.63
C ASP A 109 -19.05 -9.36 -19.13
N SER A 110 -19.96 -9.86 -18.30
CA SER A 110 -21.38 -9.92 -18.63
C SER A 110 -22.00 -8.53 -18.84
N ILE A 111 -21.64 -7.56 -18.00
CA ILE A 111 -22.11 -6.16 -18.09
C ILE A 111 -21.61 -5.52 -19.40
N ARG A 112 -20.36 -5.80 -19.78
CA ARG A 112 -19.75 -5.30 -21.02
C ARG A 112 -20.37 -5.86 -22.29
N CYS A 113 -21.10 -6.97 -22.19
CA CYS A 113 -21.85 -7.54 -23.30
C CYS A 113 -23.28 -6.97 -23.41
N SER A 114 -23.72 -6.17 -22.43
CA SER A 114 -25.06 -5.57 -22.40
C SER A 114 -25.09 -4.20 -23.06
N ASP A 115 -26.19 -3.88 -23.76
CA ASP A 115 -26.38 -2.62 -24.48
C ASP A 115 -27.47 -1.78 -23.78
N ILE A 116 -27.07 -0.61 -23.26
CA ILE A 116 -27.99 0.34 -22.58
C ILE A 116 -29.13 0.75 -23.52
N LEU A 117 -28.83 0.95 -24.80
CA LEU A 117 -29.82 1.40 -25.79
C LEU A 117 -30.91 0.36 -26.06
N ARG A 118 -30.69 -0.88 -25.60
CA ARG A 118 -31.66 -1.98 -25.65
C ARG A 118 -32.30 -2.27 -24.29
N GLY A 119 -32.22 -1.33 -23.36
CA GLY A 119 -32.79 -1.45 -22.01
C GLY A 119 -31.89 -2.19 -21.01
N GLY A 120 -30.58 -2.26 -21.28
CA GLY A 120 -29.61 -2.79 -20.31
C GLY A 120 -29.38 -1.84 -19.12
N ASP A 121 -29.14 -2.41 -17.94
CA ASP A 121 -28.85 -1.63 -16.73
C ASP A 121 -27.44 -0.99 -16.78
N VAL A 122 -27.27 0.06 -15.98
CA VAL A 122 -25.98 0.66 -15.62
C VAL A 122 -25.57 0.16 -14.23
N TYR A 123 -24.31 -0.25 -14.10
CA TYR A 123 -23.75 -0.82 -12.88
C TYR A 123 -22.73 0.14 -12.28
N TYR A 124 -22.82 0.35 -10.96
CA TYR A 124 -21.93 1.20 -10.21
C TYR A 124 -21.13 0.38 -9.21
N ILE A 125 -19.80 0.44 -9.27
CA ILE A 125 -18.93 -0.23 -8.30
C ILE A 125 -18.81 0.62 -7.04
N ALA A 126 -19.22 0.06 -5.91
CA ALA A 126 -19.05 0.62 -4.58
C ALA A 126 -17.99 -0.16 -3.81
N LEU A 127 -17.01 0.53 -3.22
CA LEU A 127 -15.96 -0.08 -2.41
C LEU A 127 -16.13 0.26 -0.93
N ASP A 128 -16.05 -0.77 -0.10
CA ASP A 128 -15.89 -0.61 1.35
C ASP A 128 -14.49 -0.04 1.71
N THR A 129 -14.37 0.56 2.89
CA THR A 129 -13.13 1.12 3.46
C THR A 129 -11.98 0.10 3.47
N ASN A 130 -12.24 -1.19 3.65
CA ASN A 130 -11.19 -2.21 3.63
C ASN A 130 -10.57 -2.38 2.22
N LEU A 131 -11.36 -2.38 1.14
CA LEU A 131 -10.83 -2.44 -0.24
C LEU A 131 -10.08 -1.17 -0.63
N LEU A 132 -10.54 0.00 -0.16
CA LEU A 132 -9.83 1.26 -0.38
C LEU A 132 -8.46 1.24 0.31
N ARG A 133 -8.40 0.78 1.57
CA ARG A 133 -7.12 0.56 2.29
C ARG A 133 -6.23 -0.46 1.59
N ASP A 134 -6.83 -1.43 0.91
CA ASP A 134 -6.11 -2.45 0.15
C ASP A 134 -5.69 -1.99 -1.26
N ARG A 135 -5.92 -0.73 -1.61
CA ARG A 135 -5.59 -0.15 -2.92
C ARG A 135 -6.20 -0.92 -4.09
N PHE A 136 -7.37 -1.52 -3.87
CA PHE A 136 -7.99 -2.42 -4.84
C PHE A 136 -8.34 -1.69 -6.14
N TYR A 137 -8.66 -0.40 -6.08
CA TYR A 137 -8.94 0.37 -7.28
C TYR A 137 -7.69 0.52 -8.14
N SER A 138 -6.62 1.11 -7.62
CA SER A 138 -5.38 1.41 -8.32
C SER A 138 -4.65 0.14 -8.76
N VAL A 139 -4.74 -0.93 -7.98
CA VAL A 139 -4.14 -2.23 -8.32
C VAL A 139 -4.94 -3.01 -9.35
N TYR A 140 -6.28 -2.95 -9.30
CA TYR A 140 -7.16 -3.81 -10.07
C TYR A 140 -8.13 -3.05 -10.98
N LEU A 141 -9.07 -2.30 -10.40
CA LEU A 141 -10.20 -1.72 -11.14
C LEU A 141 -9.77 -0.64 -12.13
N SER A 142 -8.71 0.12 -11.84
CA SER A 142 -8.16 1.17 -12.71
C SER A 142 -7.63 0.62 -14.04
N LYS A 143 -7.37 -0.69 -14.11
CA LYS A 143 -6.89 -1.40 -15.30
C LYS A 143 -8.03 -1.95 -16.15
N ILE A 144 -9.26 -1.92 -15.64
CA ILE A 144 -10.43 -2.36 -16.39
C ILE A 144 -10.76 -1.26 -17.41
N PRO A 145 -10.89 -1.60 -18.71
CA PRO A 145 -11.25 -0.63 -19.73
C PRO A 145 -12.61 0.00 -19.43
N PHE A 146 -12.71 1.30 -19.70
CA PHE A 146 -13.98 2.02 -19.60
C PHE A 146 -15.08 1.33 -20.40
N HIS A 147 -16.29 1.30 -19.82
CA HIS A 147 -17.49 0.81 -20.48
C HIS A 147 -18.69 1.65 -20.05
N GLN A 148 -19.56 2.02 -20.97
CA GLN A 148 -20.70 2.91 -20.69
C GLN A 148 -21.69 2.37 -19.64
N ASN A 149 -21.78 1.04 -19.50
CA ASN A 149 -22.63 0.38 -18.48
C ASN A 149 -21.95 0.20 -17.12
N LEU A 150 -20.72 0.68 -16.93
CA LEU A 150 -19.95 0.46 -15.72
C LEU A 150 -19.31 1.76 -15.24
N ASP A 151 -19.72 2.24 -14.09
CA ASP A 151 -19.13 3.40 -13.42
C ASP A 151 -18.89 3.10 -11.93
N PHE A 152 -18.56 4.13 -11.16
CA PHE A 152 -18.26 4.05 -9.74
C PHE A 152 -19.23 4.89 -8.93
N VAL A 153 -19.54 4.45 -7.71
CA VAL A 153 -20.27 5.25 -6.74
C VAL A 153 -19.48 5.36 -5.45
N LEU A 154 -19.38 6.56 -4.92
CA LEU A 154 -18.64 6.89 -3.72
C LEU A 154 -19.59 7.39 -2.64
N CYS A 155 -19.39 6.96 -1.40
CA CYS A 155 -20.18 7.40 -0.25
C CYS A 155 -19.36 8.33 0.65
N ASP A 156 -19.92 9.48 1.02
CA ASP A 156 -19.25 10.46 1.87
C ASP A 156 -18.94 9.93 3.28
N THR A 157 -19.78 9.04 3.83
CA THR A 157 -19.56 8.43 5.14
C THR A 157 -18.32 7.52 5.11
N VAL A 158 -18.11 6.78 4.01
CA VAL A 158 -16.87 6.00 3.80
C VAL A 158 -15.66 6.93 3.78
N ARG A 159 -15.76 8.09 3.14
CA ARG A 159 -14.71 9.11 3.13
C ARG A 159 -14.43 9.68 4.53
N GLU A 160 -15.47 9.99 5.30
CA GLU A 160 -15.32 10.51 6.67
C GLU A 160 -14.70 9.47 7.61
N GLU A 161 -15.02 8.19 7.45
CA GLU A 161 -14.37 7.10 8.18
C GLU A 161 -12.87 7.01 7.90
N LEU A 162 -12.46 7.21 6.64
CA LEU A 162 -11.05 7.24 6.26
C LEU A 162 -10.32 8.51 6.75
N LYS A 163 -11.06 9.62 6.96
CA LYS A 163 -10.53 10.87 7.53
C LYS A 163 -10.42 10.85 9.05
N ASN A 164 -11.15 9.99 9.74
CA ASN A 164 -11.12 9.88 11.19
C ASN A 164 -9.74 9.43 11.66
N ARG A 165 -9.03 10.32 12.35
CA ARG A 165 -7.67 10.10 12.85
C ARG A 165 -7.64 9.99 14.37
N HIS A 166 -6.82 9.09 14.89
CA HIS A 166 -6.39 9.09 16.27
C HIS A 166 -5.26 10.11 16.51
N ASP A 167 -4.78 10.17 17.76
CA ASP A 167 -3.67 11.04 18.15
C ASP A 167 -2.36 10.66 17.46
N LYS A 168 -1.59 11.68 17.06
CA LYS A 168 -0.22 11.52 16.58
C LYS A 168 0.70 10.91 17.64
N ILE A 169 1.73 10.19 17.19
CA ILE A 169 2.74 9.60 18.07
C ILE A 169 3.65 10.72 18.60
N LYS A 170 3.66 10.90 19.93
CA LYS A 170 4.46 11.92 20.63
C LYS A 170 5.67 11.27 21.32
N LYS A 171 6.72 12.05 21.59
CA LYS A 171 7.95 11.56 22.26
C LYS A 171 7.69 10.88 23.61
N GLN A 172 6.65 11.31 24.34
CA GLN A 172 6.29 10.70 25.62
C GLN A 172 5.98 9.21 25.47
N LYS A 173 5.38 8.78 24.35
CA LYS A 173 5.04 7.38 24.07
C LYS A 173 6.25 6.51 23.71
N PHE A 174 7.41 7.10 23.39
CA PHE A 174 8.59 6.31 22.97
C PHE A 174 9.11 5.40 24.07
N LYS A 175 8.89 5.75 25.34
CA LYS A 175 9.24 4.89 26.48
C LYS A 175 8.41 3.60 26.49
N ASP A 176 7.15 3.68 26.08
CA ASP A 176 6.20 2.57 26.02
C ASP A 176 6.35 1.72 24.76
N MET A 177 7.09 2.25 23.77
CA MET A 177 7.43 1.58 22.51
C MET A 177 8.77 0.83 22.55
N ARG A 178 9.41 0.70 23.72
CA ARG A 178 10.60 -0.17 23.86
C ARG A 178 10.20 -1.63 23.60
N PRO A 179 11.00 -2.42 22.86
CA PRO A 179 12.42 -2.22 22.54
C PRO A 179 12.70 -1.57 21.18
N ILE A 180 11.72 -0.94 20.51
CA ILE A 180 11.97 -0.32 19.21
C ILE A 180 13.05 0.77 19.34
N PRO A 181 14.08 0.80 18.46
CA PRO A 181 15.16 1.77 18.56
C PRO A 181 14.66 3.21 18.56
N TYR A 182 15.16 4.03 19.50
CA TYR A 182 14.76 5.43 19.62
C TYR A 182 14.98 6.23 18.32
N GLU A 183 16.09 5.97 17.61
CA GLU A 183 16.38 6.64 16.34
C GLU A 183 15.30 6.34 15.29
N LEU A 184 14.83 5.10 15.21
CA LEU A 184 13.73 4.72 14.31
C LEU A 184 12.45 5.46 14.71
N LEU A 185 12.13 5.52 16.01
CA LEU A 185 10.97 6.23 16.53
C LEU A 185 11.02 7.74 16.21
N ASP A 186 12.15 8.41 16.44
CA ASP A 186 12.27 9.85 16.17
C ASP A 186 12.26 10.16 14.67
N THR A 187 12.95 9.36 13.85
CA THR A 187 13.09 9.61 12.41
C THR A 187 11.84 9.23 11.62
N CYS A 188 11.15 8.17 12.01
CA CYS A 188 10.02 7.62 11.25
C CYS A 188 8.67 8.01 11.85
N PHE A 189 8.53 8.01 13.17
CA PHE A 189 7.21 8.00 13.82
C PHE A 189 6.90 9.25 14.64
N PHE A 190 7.88 10.08 15.00
CA PHE A 190 7.61 11.31 15.74
C PHE A 190 6.68 12.24 14.94
N ASN A 191 5.57 12.63 15.58
CA ASN A 191 4.53 13.49 15.00
C ASN A 191 3.85 12.89 13.75
N GLN A 192 3.94 11.58 13.57
CA GLN A 192 3.20 10.84 12.54
C GLN A 192 1.92 10.23 13.12
N ASN A 193 0.99 9.90 12.24
CA ASN A 193 -0.25 9.23 12.63
C ASN A 193 0.05 7.78 13.08
N SER A 194 -0.87 7.17 13.85
CA SER A 194 -0.79 5.76 14.24
C SER A 194 -0.80 4.82 13.03
N LEU A 195 -0.38 3.56 13.18
CA LEU A 195 -0.39 2.58 12.08
C LEU A 195 -1.77 2.49 11.41
N GLU A 196 -2.82 2.39 12.21
CA GLU A 196 -4.20 2.31 11.72
C GLU A 196 -4.57 3.56 10.91
N ASP A 197 -4.23 4.75 11.40
CA ASP A 197 -4.50 6.00 10.69
C ASP A 197 -3.65 6.14 9.42
N ARG A 198 -2.42 5.62 9.39
CA ARG A 198 -1.58 5.60 8.18
C ARG A 198 -2.24 4.74 7.10
N LEU A 199 -2.80 3.59 7.48
CA LEU A 199 -3.55 2.72 6.57
C LEU A 199 -4.87 3.37 6.12
N ARG A 200 -5.63 3.98 7.03
CA ARG A 200 -6.83 4.77 6.66
C ARG A 200 -6.48 5.88 5.68
N TYR A 201 -5.32 6.52 5.86
CA TYR A 201 -4.88 7.57 4.95
C TYR A 201 -4.51 7.04 3.56
N ILE A 202 -3.92 5.84 3.44
CA ILE A 202 -3.80 5.16 2.13
C ILE A 202 -5.19 4.99 1.49
N GLY A 203 -6.18 4.50 2.24
CA GLY A 203 -7.54 4.35 1.72
C GLY A 203 -8.19 5.69 1.33
N PHE A 204 -7.89 6.77 2.06
CA PHE A 204 -8.35 8.11 1.69
C PHE A 204 -7.71 8.61 0.38
N LEU A 205 -6.42 8.32 0.17
CA LEU A 205 -5.76 8.64 -1.10
C LEU A 205 -6.36 7.86 -2.26
N GLU A 206 -6.64 6.57 -2.04
CA GLU A 206 -7.31 5.71 -3.01
C GLU A 206 -8.71 6.24 -3.39
N TYR A 207 -9.50 6.65 -2.39
CA TYR A 207 -10.80 7.28 -2.60
C TYR A 207 -10.68 8.53 -3.49
N ASN A 208 -9.71 9.41 -3.21
CA ASN A 208 -9.51 10.62 -4.02
C ASN A 208 -8.99 10.30 -5.41
N GLU A 209 -8.21 9.22 -5.57
CA GLU A 209 -7.75 8.76 -6.86
C GLU A 209 -8.93 8.26 -7.72
N MET A 210 -9.83 7.47 -7.14
CA MET A 210 -11.10 7.10 -7.79
C MET A 210 -11.89 8.34 -8.19
N ARG A 211 -12.11 9.26 -7.24
CA ARG A 211 -12.86 10.49 -7.44
C ARG A 211 -12.33 11.37 -8.57
N SER A 212 -11.00 11.46 -8.68
CA SER A 212 -10.36 12.35 -9.66
C SER A 212 -10.18 11.73 -11.05
N LYS A 213 -10.18 10.40 -11.16
CA LYS A 213 -9.90 9.68 -12.42
C LYS A 213 -11.12 9.02 -13.07
N THR A 214 -12.27 9.04 -12.40
CA THR A 214 -13.50 8.40 -12.88
C THR A 214 -14.64 9.41 -12.96
N SER A 215 -15.75 9.03 -13.58
CA SER A 215 -16.99 9.81 -13.63
C SER A 215 -17.92 9.50 -12.45
N CYS A 216 -17.34 9.11 -11.30
CA CYS A 216 -18.10 8.59 -10.18
C CYS A 216 -19.21 9.52 -9.68
N GLU A 217 -20.32 8.93 -9.26
CA GLU A 217 -21.37 9.63 -8.52
C GLU A 217 -21.04 9.61 -7.02
N GLU A 218 -21.21 10.74 -6.34
CA GLU A 218 -21.07 10.85 -4.89
C GLU A 218 -22.45 10.87 -4.24
N ILE A 219 -22.67 9.99 -3.27
CA ILE A 219 -23.89 9.93 -2.46
C ILE A 219 -23.61 10.40 -1.04
N GLU A 220 -24.61 11.05 -0.45
CA GLU A 220 -24.57 11.54 0.92
C GLU A 220 -25.24 10.55 1.87
N ALA A 221 -24.53 10.16 2.93
CA ALA A 221 -25.00 9.36 4.04
C ALA A 221 -24.66 10.08 5.35
N LYS A 222 -25.58 10.09 6.32
CA LYS A 222 -25.36 10.82 7.57
C LYS A 222 -24.45 10.02 8.49
N ALA A 223 -23.16 10.36 8.51
CA ALA A 223 -22.20 9.79 9.44
C ALA A 223 -22.68 9.88 10.92
N LYS A 224 -22.63 8.76 11.62
CA LYS A 224 -22.96 8.63 13.05
C LYS A 224 -21.70 8.41 13.87
N LYS A 225 -21.82 8.57 15.19
CA LYS A 225 -20.71 8.32 16.13
C LYS A 225 -20.42 6.83 16.38
N ASN A 226 -21.26 5.92 15.88
CA ASN A 226 -21.16 4.47 16.10
C ASN A 226 -20.99 3.78 14.74
N GLY A 227 -19.91 3.01 14.56
CA GLY A 227 -19.57 2.35 13.30
C GLY A 227 -20.67 1.42 12.77
N MET A 228 -21.32 0.64 13.64
CA MET A 228 -22.43 -0.23 13.20
C MET A 228 -23.64 0.56 12.69
N LEU A 229 -23.83 1.80 13.15
CA LEU A 229 -24.85 2.68 12.60
C LEU A 229 -24.39 3.30 11.28
N ASN A 230 -23.08 3.53 11.08
CA ASN A 230 -22.55 3.99 9.79
C ASN A 230 -22.76 2.94 8.71
N ASP A 231 -22.47 1.66 8.98
CA ASP A 231 -22.70 0.58 8.01
C ASP A 231 -24.14 0.56 7.51
N ARG A 232 -25.11 0.75 8.41
CA ARG A 232 -26.54 0.84 8.06
C ARG A 232 -26.87 2.07 7.24
N GLU A 233 -26.31 3.23 7.57
CA GLU A 233 -26.53 4.46 6.79
C GLU A 233 -25.90 4.34 5.40
N ILE A 234 -24.76 3.67 5.27
CA ILE A 234 -24.12 3.36 3.98
C ILE A 234 -25.03 2.41 3.16
N ILE A 235 -25.54 1.34 3.76
CA ILE A 235 -26.50 0.42 3.12
C ILE A 235 -27.72 1.20 2.62
N ASN A 236 -28.36 1.98 3.49
CA ASN A 236 -29.55 2.76 3.13
C ASN A 236 -29.26 3.74 1.99
N ALA A 237 -28.12 4.43 2.01
CA ALA A 237 -27.75 5.36 0.95
C ALA A 237 -27.56 4.66 -0.40
N TYR A 238 -27.00 3.44 -0.41
CA TYR A 238 -26.93 2.64 -1.64
C TYR A 238 -28.31 2.15 -2.10
N SER A 239 -29.17 1.71 -1.18
CA SER A 239 -30.54 1.30 -1.50
C SER A 239 -31.42 2.46 -1.99
N GLU A 240 -31.16 3.70 -1.55
CA GLU A 240 -31.82 4.91 -2.05
C GLU A 240 -31.26 5.36 -3.41
N PHE A 241 -30.00 5.04 -3.71
CA PHE A 241 -29.36 5.38 -4.99
C PHE A 241 -29.81 4.49 -6.15
N VAL A 242 -30.12 3.22 -5.87
CA VAL A 242 -30.61 2.30 -6.89
C VAL A 242 -32.03 2.69 -7.34
N ASP A 243 -32.25 2.63 -8.65
CA ASP A 243 -33.53 2.90 -9.30
C ASP A 243 -33.65 1.98 -10.53
N VAL A 244 -34.77 2.04 -11.26
CA VAL A 244 -34.96 1.30 -12.50
C VAL A 244 -33.81 1.60 -13.47
N GLY A 245 -33.06 0.55 -13.84
CA GLY A 245 -31.90 0.68 -14.73
C GLY A 245 -30.57 0.99 -14.03
N LYS A 246 -30.53 1.12 -12.69
CA LYS A 246 -29.30 1.31 -11.92
C LYS A 246 -29.09 0.16 -10.93
N LYS A 247 -27.90 -0.42 -10.94
CA LYS A 247 -27.48 -1.49 -10.02
C LYS A 247 -26.16 -1.12 -9.35
N ILE A 248 -25.97 -1.55 -8.11
CA ILE A 248 -24.70 -1.39 -7.40
C ILE A 248 -24.00 -2.74 -7.30
N ILE A 249 -22.70 -2.77 -7.58
CA ILE A 249 -21.82 -3.89 -7.23
C ILE A 249 -21.07 -3.47 -5.96
N PHE A 250 -21.53 -3.96 -4.81
CA PHE A 250 -20.91 -3.65 -3.53
C PHE A 250 -19.81 -4.66 -3.20
N ILE A 251 -18.57 -4.19 -3.06
CA ILE A 251 -17.41 -5.04 -2.85
C ILE A 251 -16.84 -4.79 -1.45
N SER A 252 -16.76 -5.86 -0.65
CA SER A 252 -16.19 -5.81 0.70
C SER A 252 -15.39 -7.08 1.03
N ARG A 253 -14.47 -6.97 1.98
CA ARG A 253 -13.85 -8.14 2.65
C ARG A 253 -14.57 -8.55 3.93
N ASP A 254 -15.54 -7.78 4.37
CA ASP A 254 -16.32 -8.06 5.57
C ASP A 254 -17.56 -8.91 5.22
N ASN A 255 -17.59 -10.13 5.75
CA ASN A 255 -18.68 -11.06 5.53
C ASN A 255 -19.99 -10.57 6.17
N GLU A 256 -19.91 -9.84 7.29
CA GLU A 256 -21.11 -9.31 7.96
C GLU A 256 -21.79 -8.25 7.09
N ILE A 257 -21.01 -7.30 6.55
CA ILE A 257 -21.54 -6.25 5.66
C ILE A 257 -22.07 -6.84 4.35
N VAL A 258 -21.34 -7.78 3.74
CA VAL A 258 -21.81 -8.50 2.53
C VAL A 258 -23.14 -9.21 2.77
N ARG A 259 -23.30 -9.86 3.94
CA ARG A 259 -24.56 -10.52 4.31
C ARG A 259 -25.70 -9.52 4.48
N MET A 260 -25.44 -8.36 5.10
CA MET A 260 -26.44 -7.30 5.24
C MET A 260 -26.90 -6.79 3.86
N MET A 261 -25.97 -6.61 2.91
CA MET A 261 -26.26 -6.15 1.54
C MET A 261 -26.98 -7.18 0.66
N THR A 262 -26.97 -8.47 1.01
CA THR A 262 -27.58 -9.53 0.18
C THR A 262 -29.11 -9.46 0.15
N GLY A 263 -29.72 -8.77 1.12
CA GLY A 263 -31.17 -8.57 1.18
C GLY A 263 -31.67 -7.32 0.45
N GLU A 264 -30.78 -6.49 -0.10
CA GLU A 264 -31.13 -5.21 -0.72
C GLU A 264 -31.39 -5.38 -2.23
N ASP A 265 -32.48 -4.80 -2.70
CA ASP A 265 -32.84 -4.82 -4.12
C ASP A 265 -31.80 -4.05 -4.95
N ASN A 266 -31.48 -4.56 -6.14
CA ASN A 266 -30.52 -3.95 -7.09
C ASN A 266 -29.09 -3.74 -6.55
N VAL A 267 -28.74 -4.32 -5.40
CA VAL A 267 -27.37 -4.41 -4.89
C VAL A 267 -26.83 -5.83 -5.11
N ILE A 268 -25.65 -5.92 -5.70
CA ILE A 268 -24.95 -7.17 -6.00
C ILE A 268 -23.72 -7.25 -5.10
N PRO A 269 -23.81 -7.94 -3.95
CA PRO A 269 -22.69 -8.03 -3.04
C PRO A 269 -21.64 -9.04 -3.53
N ILE A 270 -20.37 -8.62 -3.48
CA ILE A 270 -19.20 -9.42 -3.81
C ILE A 270 -18.26 -9.42 -2.61
N ILE A 271 -17.99 -10.61 -2.07
CA ILE A 271 -16.96 -10.80 -1.07
C ILE A 271 -15.62 -11.08 -1.73
N LEU A 272 -14.59 -10.35 -1.31
CA LEU A 272 -13.20 -10.60 -1.69
C LEU A 272 -12.41 -11.10 -0.47
N GLU A 273 -11.71 -12.22 -0.61
CA GLU A 273 -11.01 -12.86 0.51
C GLU A 273 -9.49 -12.83 0.33
N HIS A 274 -8.78 -12.28 1.32
CA HIS A 274 -7.33 -12.46 1.40
C HIS A 274 -7.03 -13.83 2.01
N LYS A 275 -6.44 -14.72 1.20
CA LYS A 275 -5.92 -16.00 1.70
C LYS A 275 -4.45 -15.83 2.08
N PRO A 276 -4.00 -16.35 3.23
CA PRO A 276 -2.58 -16.34 3.55
C PRO A 276 -1.78 -16.99 2.42
N SER A 277 -0.81 -16.26 1.87
CA SER A 277 0.01 -16.80 0.78
C SER A 277 0.88 -17.93 1.30
N ARG A 278 0.76 -19.11 0.68
CA ARG A 278 1.78 -20.18 0.79
C ARG A 278 2.93 -19.99 -0.19
N ARG A 279 2.74 -19.12 -1.19
CA ARG A 279 3.74 -18.82 -2.21
C ARG A 279 4.82 -17.90 -1.62
N LYS A 280 6.07 -18.35 -1.69
CA LYS A 280 7.25 -17.61 -1.19
C LYS A 280 8.06 -16.92 -2.30
N ASN A 281 7.80 -17.23 -3.56
CA ASN A 281 8.59 -16.75 -4.70
C ASN A 281 7.67 -16.11 -5.74
N PHE A 282 8.02 -14.92 -6.23
CA PHE A 282 7.22 -14.14 -7.18
C PHE A 282 8.12 -13.59 -8.29
N SER A 283 7.58 -13.48 -9.50
CA SER A 283 8.18 -12.73 -10.59
C SER A 283 7.22 -11.59 -10.90
N ILE A 284 7.67 -10.36 -10.73
CA ILE A 284 6.79 -9.19 -10.68
C ILE A 284 7.36 -8.05 -11.53
N GLN A 285 6.48 -7.16 -11.98
CA GLN A 285 6.87 -5.94 -12.67
C GLN A 285 7.44 -4.92 -11.67
N TRP A 286 8.17 -3.95 -12.19
CA TRP A 286 8.84 -2.94 -11.36
C TRP A 286 7.85 -2.05 -10.59
N GLU A 287 6.72 -1.70 -11.20
CA GLU A 287 5.67 -0.90 -10.56
C GLU A 287 5.14 -1.62 -9.31
N GLN A 288 4.83 -2.91 -9.45
CA GLN A 288 4.40 -3.77 -8.34
C GLN A 288 5.49 -3.87 -7.26
N PHE A 289 6.76 -3.90 -7.66
CA PHE A 289 7.86 -3.95 -6.71
C PHE A 289 7.96 -2.64 -5.90
N PHE A 290 7.79 -1.49 -6.53
CA PHE A 290 7.79 -0.21 -5.82
C PHE A 290 6.56 -0.03 -4.94
N ASP A 291 5.38 -0.46 -5.38
CA ASP A 291 4.18 -0.48 -4.54
C ASP A 291 4.39 -1.36 -3.29
N LEU A 292 5.02 -2.52 -3.46
CA LEU A 292 5.38 -3.42 -2.35
C LEU A 292 6.34 -2.74 -1.36
N LEU A 293 7.39 -2.09 -1.85
CA LEU A 293 8.34 -1.35 -1.01
C LEU A 293 7.68 -0.17 -0.30
N TYR A 294 6.82 0.59 -0.99
CA TYR A 294 6.12 1.74 -0.41
C TYR A 294 5.24 1.29 0.74
N THR A 295 4.42 0.28 0.50
CA THR A 295 3.43 -0.21 1.44
C THR A 295 4.12 -0.84 2.66
N LEU A 296 5.17 -1.65 2.46
CA LEU A 296 6.00 -2.12 3.56
C LEU A 296 6.65 -0.96 4.33
N GLY A 297 7.11 0.08 3.64
CA GLY A 297 7.63 1.29 4.25
C GLY A 297 6.58 2.05 5.06
N VAL A 298 5.30 2.02 4.68
CA VAL A 298 4.20 2.61 5.47
C VAL A 298 3.90 1.81 6.72
N LEU A 299 3.94 0.48 6.62
CA LEU A 299 3.76 -0.42 7.76
C LEU A 299 4.88 -0.26 8.80
N PHE A 300 6.13 -0.29 8.35
CA PHE A 300 7.31 -0.39 9.22
C PHE A 300 8.10 0.91 9.40
N GLY A 301 7.73 1.97 8.68
CA GLY A 301 8.43 3.26 8.65
C GLY A 301 9.69 3.23 7.78
N LYS A 302 10.58 2.27 8.05
CA LYS A 302 11.91 2.14 7.43
C LYS A 302 12.19 0.71 6.99
N LEU A 303 12.80 0.56 5.82
CA LEU A 303 13.31 -0.68 5.25
C LEU A 303 14.80 -0.54 4.95
N HIS A 304 15.55 -1.62 5.07
CA HIS A 304 16.94 -1.71 4.64
C HIS A 304 17.06 -2.52 3.36
N ILE A 305 17.77 -1.97 2.37
CA ILE A 305 18.29 -2.74 1.25
C ILE A 305 19.69 -3.22 1.61
N VAL A 306 19.88 -4.54 1.60
CA VAL A 306 21.14 -5.17 1.98
C VAL A 306 21.66 -6.04 0.84
N THR A 307 22.96 -5.95 0.58
CA THR A 307 23.72 -6.87 -0.28
C THR A 307 24.71 -7.64 0.59
N GLY A 308 24.55 -8.98 0.67
CA GLY A 308 25.37 -9.80 1.57
C GLY A 308 25.23 -9.39 3.04
N LYS A 309 26.27 -8.76 3.60
CA LYS A 309 26.31 -8.20 4.97
C LYS A 309 26.32 -6.67 4.99
N THR A 310 26.31 -6.02 3.84
CA THR A 310 26.47 -4.58 3.69
C THR A 310 25.12 -3.93 3.43
N LYS A 311 24.76 -2.96 4.27
CA LYS A 311 23.57 -2.13 4.09
C LYS A 311 23.89 -1.06 3.05
N VAL A 312 23.10 -1.00 1.98
CA VAL A 312 23.36 -0.12 0.85
C VAL A 312 22.48 1.14 0.90
N ALA A 313 21.22 0.96 1.25
CA ALA A 313 20.27 2.05 1.32
C ALA A 313 19.19 1.79 2.38
N ASP A 314 18.67 2.89 2.91
CA ASP A 314 17.47 2.91 3.71
C ASP A 314 16.32 3.50 2.88
N ILE A 315 15.18 2.82 2.86
CA ILE A 315 13.95 3.31 2.24
C ILE A 315 12.96 3.64 3.35
N TYR A 316 12.44 4.86 3.34
CA TYR A 316 11.42 5.31 4.27
C TYR A 316 10.11 5.51 3.53
N GLY A 317 9.07 4.75 3.91
CA GLY A 317 7.71 5.03 3.49
C GLY A 317 7.07 6.13 4.35
N VAL A 318 7.57 6.31 5.58
CA VAL A 318 7.13 7.34 6.53
C VAL A 318 8.36 7.95 7.19
N TRP A 319 8.38 9.27 7.28
CA TRP A 319 9.42 9.99 8.02
C TRP A 319 8.88 11.25 8.69
N LYS A 320 9.58 11.71 9.71
CA LYS A 320 9.32 12.99 10.36
C LYS A 320 9.36 14.13 9.35
N GLY A 321 8.25 14.85 9.24
CA GLY A 321 8.11 15.95 8.29
C GLY A 321 7.57 15.57 6.92
N LYS A 322 7.21 14.31 6.67
CA LYS A 322 6.53 13.91 5.43
C LYS A 322 5.24 14.71 5.25
N ASP A 323 5.15 15.47 4.16
CA ASP A 323 4.04 16.38 3.89
C ASP A 323 2.89 15.71 3.11
N VAL A 324 1.78 16.43 2.96
CA VAL A 324 0.56 15.93 2.29
C VAL A 324 0.82 15.54 0.83
N LYS A 325 1.57 16.36 0.09
CA LYS A 325 1.86 16.12 -1.32
C LYS A 325 2.74 14.89 -1.51
N GLU A 326 3.69 14.67 -0.60
CA GLU A 326 4.55 13.49 -0.59
C GLU A 326 3.78 12.20 -0.27
N TRP A 327 2.72 12.29 0.53
CA TRP A 327 1.79 11.20 0.73
C TRP A 327 0.96 10.94 -0.52
N GLU A 328 0.32 11.97 -1.08
CA GLU A 328 -0.53 11.88 -2.28
C GLU A 328 0.22 11.31 -3.49
N THR A 329 1.50 11.65 -3.64
CA THR A 329 2.34 11.18 -4.76
C THR A 329 3.16 9.93 -4.42
N GLY A 330 2.91 9.29 -3.28
CA GLY A 330 3.56 8.02 -2.94
C GLY A 330 5.09 8.10 -2.81
N ARG A 331 5.64 9.23 -2.38
CA ARG A 331 7.09 9.43 -2.36
C ARG A 331 7.82 8.63 -1.29
N PHE A 332 9.04 8.24 -1.63
CA PHE A 332 10.02 7.65 -0.75
C PHE A 332 11.02 8.69 -0.30
N LYS A 333 11.51 8.56 0.93
CA LYS A 333 12.83 9.10 1.27
C LYS A 333 13.83 7.94 1.19
N VAL A 334 14.93 8.14 0.46
CA VAL A 334 16.00 7.17 0.30
C VAL A 334 17.28 7.75 0.88
N CYS A 335 17.90 7.05 1.83
CA CYS A 335 19.19 7.43 2.40
C CYS A 335 20.23 6.39 2.03
N LEU A 336 21.17 6.75 1.16
CA LEU A 336 22.30 5.89 0.80
C LEU A 336 23.24 5.75 2.00
N GLN A 337 23.52 4.52 2.39
CA GLN A 337 24.35 4.21 3.54
C GLN A 337 25.82 4.20 3.12
N LYS A 338 26.61 5.02 3.80
CA LYS A 338 28.06 4.94 3.67
C LYS A 338 28.49 3.60 4.29
N PRO A 339 29.33 2.80 3.62
CA PRO A 339 29.80 1.54 4.19
C PRO A 339 30.62 1.80 5.46
N ASP A 340 30.40 0.96 6.47
CA ASP A 340 31.19 0.93 7.71
C ASP A 340 32.53 0.21 7.51
N SER A 341 32.65 -0.57 6.43
CA SER A 341 33.88 -1.29 6.11
C SER A 341 35.00 -0.31 5.75
N LYS A 342 36.24 -0.72 6.03
CA LYS A 342 37.44 -0.02 5.57
C LYS A 342 37.86 -0.45 4.17
N MET A 343 37.06 -1.27 3.49
CA MET A 343 37.38 -1.74 2.14
C MET A 343 37.18 -0.60 1.14
N LYS A 344 38.20 -0.39 0.30
CA LYS A 344 38.19 0.68 -0.70
C LYS A 344 37.06 0.50 -1.72
N GLU A 345 36.81 -0.75 -2.11
CA GLU A 345 35.78 -1.14 -3.08
C GLU A 345 34.37 -0.73 -2.63
N ASP A 346 33.97 -1.06 -1.40
CA ASP A 346 32.66 -0.65 -0.87
C ASP A 346 32.46 0.89 -0.92
N PHE A 347 33.52 1.65 -0.66
CA PHE A 347 33.45 3.11 -0.74
C PHE A 347 33.37 3.62 -2.18
N GLU A 348 34.06 2.97 -3.12
CA GLU A 348 33.98 3.26 -4.55
C GLU A 348 32.57 2.98 -5.09
N ASP A 349 31.96 1.86 -4.70
CA ASP A 349 30.58 1.50 -5.02
C ASP A 349 29.59 2.56 -4.49
N TYR A 350 29.74 2.96 -3.24
CA TYR A 350 28.93 4.03 -2.64
C TYR A 350 29.03 5.35 -3.44
N GLN A 351 30.24 5.76 -3.82
CA GLN A 351 30.45 6.97 -4.62
C GLN A 351 29.87 6.82 -6.04
N PHE A 352 29.98 5.63 -6.64
CA PHE A 352 29.40 5.33 -7.94
C PHE A 352 27.88 5.50 -7.92
N ILE A 353 27.19 4.92 -6.92
CA ILE A 353 25.73 5.03 -6.80
C ILE A 353 25.31 6.50 -6.71
N ILE A 354 25.97 7.30 -5.86
CA ILE A 354 25.69 8.73 -5.73
C ILE A 354 25.85 9.45 -7.07
N LYS A 355 26.96 9.21 -7.76
CA LYS A 355 27.29 9.86 -9.03
C LYS A 355 26.26 9.50 -10.10
N ASP A 356 25.92 8.22 -10.22
CA ASP A 356 24.93 7.74 -11.20
C ASP A 356 23.54 8.30 -10.90
N MET A 357 23.11 8.30 -9.62
CA MET A 357 21.84 8.91 -9.22
C MET A 357 21.77 10.40 -9.55
N ASN A 358 22.78 11.20 -9.15
CA ASN A 358 22.79 12.64 -9.41
C ASN A 358 22.77 12.95 -10.91
N LYS A 359 23.51 12.17 -11.71
CA LYS A 359 23.51 12.29 -13.17
C LYS A 359 22.11 12.04 -13.72
N ASN A 360 21.50 10.90 -13.41
CA ASN A 360 20.22 10.52 -14.01
C ASN A 360 19.05 11.38 -13.50
N LEU A 361 19.07 11.83 -12.24
CA LEU A 361 18.09 12.80 -11.74
C LEU A 361 18.18 14.14 -12.47
N SER A 362 19.39 14.62 -12.78
CA SER A 362 19.55 15.86 -13.56
C SER A 362 18.95 15.72 -14.97
N ILE A 363 19.16 14.57 -15.62
CA ILE A 363 18.57 14.27 -16.94
C ILE A 363 17.04 14.22 -16.86
N LEU A 364 16.47 13.51 -15.88
CA LEU A 364 15.01 13.45 -15.70
C LEU A 364 14.42 14.85 -15.48
N SER A 365 15.07 15.68 -14.67
CA SER A 365 14.61 17.05 -14.42
C SER A 365 14.63 17.91 -15.68
N GLN A 366 15.62 17.74 -16.56
CA GLN A 366 15.71 18.45 -17.84
C GLN A 366 14.61 18.00 -18.81
N LEU A 367 14.34 16.70 -18.89
CA LEU A 367 13.28 16.15 -19.74
C LEU A 367 11.89 16.64 -19.30
N LEU A 368 11.62 16.65 -18.00
CA LEU A 368 10.35 17.15 -17.46
C LEU A 368 10.14 18.65 -17.69
N ASN A 369 11.22 19.44 -17.77
CA ASN A 369 11.13 20.87 -18.08
C ASN A 369 11.03 21.17 -19.58
N SER A 370 11.21 20.16 -20.43
CA SER A 370 11.14 20.28 -21.90
C SER A 370 9.80 19.85 -22.50
N ILE A 371 8.91 19.32 -21.67
CA ILE A 371 7.52 18.93 -21.97
C ILE A 371 6.62 19.98 -21.34
#